data_AF-A0A8E5IN74-F1
#
_entry.id   AF-A0A8E5IN74-F1
#
_cell.length_a   1.000
_cell.length_b   1.000
_cell.length_c   1.000
_cell.angle_alpha   90.00
_cell.angle_beta   90.00
_cell.angle_gamma   90.00
#
_symmetry.space_group_name_H-M   'P 1'
#
loop_
_entity.id
_entity.type
_entity.pdbx_description
1 polymer ?
#
loop_
_entity_poly.entity_id
_entity_poly.type
_entity_poly.pdbx_seq_one_letter_code
_entity_poly.pdbx_strand_id
1 'polypeptide(L)'
;MDWTDNDLRFARLGLAAAQIASGTGDPNWIPDLLHLNDWTSALAPAYLAWSGRSIPSVLTIHNLAHRGLFAPCRRWSNQARPDAALAHDRQRRPHRAPGPRARSRVQRPHR
;
A
#
# COMPACT_ATOMS: atom_id res chain seq x y z
N MET A 1 24.00 1.36 -10.58
CA MET A 1 24.75 2.46 -9.93
C MET A 1 24.00 2.83 -8.67
N ASP A 2 24.69 2.83 -7.54
CA ASP A 2 24.10 3.15 -6.24
C ASP A 2 24.33 4.63 -5.94
N TRP A 3 23.33 5.46 -6.24
CA TRP A 3 23.33 6.87 -5.85
C TRP A 3 22.69 7.00 -4.48
N THR A 4 23.22 7.94 -3.69
CA THR A 4 22.80 8.17 -2.30
C THR A 4 21.37 8.67 -2.17
N ASP A 5 20.75 9.11 -3.27
CA ASP A 5 19.37 9.60 -3.35
C ASP A 5 18.43 8.66 -4.14
N ASN A 6 18.86 7.43 -4.44
CA ASN A 6 18.04 6.45 -5.16
C ASN A 6 16.73 6.14 -4.40
N ASP A 7 16.76 6.15 -3.06
CA ASP A 7 15.59 6.01 -2.21
C ASP A 7 14.52 7.06 -2.55
N LEU A 8 14.92 8.33 -2.67
CA LEU A 8 14.04 9.45 -3.01
C LEU A 8 13.55 9.36 -4.46
N ARG A 9 14.42 8.97 -5.40
CA ARG A 9 14.04 8.81 -6.81
C ARG A 9 13.00 7.72 -6.99
N PHE A 10 13.20 6.57 -6.35
CA PHE A 10 12.28 5.43 -6.46
C PHE A 10 10.96 5.72 -5.73
N ALA A 11 11.02 6.42 -4.59
CA ALA A 11 9.84 6.95 -3.92
C ALA A 11 9.02 7.88 -4.81
N ARG A 12 9.67 8.87 -5.44
CA ARG A 12 8.98 9.81 -6.34
C ARG A 12 8.40 9.14 -7.57
N LEU A 13 9.14 8.19 -8.16
CA LEU A 13 8.63 7.38 -9.27
C LEU A 13 7.38 6.59 -8.86
N GLY A 14 7.44 5.90 -7.72
CA GLY A 14 6.30 5.14 -7.20
C GLY A 14 5.10 6.03 -6.87
N LEU A 15 5.32 7.21 -6.29
CA LEU A 15 4.27 8.16 -5.97
C LEU A 15 3.59 8.70 -7.23
N ALA A 16 4.36 9.11 -8.23
CA ALA A 16 3.82 9.58 -9.50
C ALA A 16 2.99 8.49 -10.20
N ALA A 17 3.50 7.26 -10.25
CA ALA A 17 2.77 6.12 -10.80
C ALA A 17 1.46 5.87 -10.05
N ALA A 18 1.46 5.95 -8.71
CA ALA A 18 0.25 5.80 -7.91
C ALA A 18 -0.77 6.92 -8.17
N GLN A 19 -0.34 8.18 -8.31
CA GLN A 19 -1.22 9.33 -8.59
C GLN A 19 -1.87 9.23 -9.99
N ILE A 20 -1.11 8.78 -10.98
CA ILE A 20 -1.62 8.53 -12.32
C ILE A 20 -2.62 7.38 -12.28
N ALA A 21 -2.26 6.26 -11.64
CA ALA A 21 -3.12 5.10 -11.55
C ALA A 21 -4.38 5.39 -10.71
N SER A 22 -4.31 6.28 -9.73
CA SER A 22 -5.47 6.77 -8.99
C SER A 22 -6.34 7.76 -9.76
N GLY A 23 -6.15 7.98 -11.06
CA GLY A 23 -6.96 8.94 -11.83
C GLY A 23 -6.90 10.37 -11.25
N THR A 24 -5.86 10.69 -10.47
CA THR A 24 -5.63 12.04 -9.94
C THR A 24 -5.00 12.93 -11.01
N GLY A 25 -4.27 12.32 -11.96
CA GLY A 25 -3.70 13.01 -13.13
C GLY A 25 -4.69 13.19 -14.29
N ASP A 26 -5.60 12.22 -14.49
CA ASP A 26 -6.67 12.29 -15.48
C ASP A 26 -7.97 11.71 -14.86
N PRO A 27 -9.02 12.52 -14.64
CA PRO A 27 -10.26 12.04 -14.04
C PRO A 27 -11.06 11.10 -14.96
N ASN A 28 -10.75 11.05 -16.25
CA ASN A 28 -11.47 10.23 -17.24
C ASN A 28 -10.80 8.89 -17.51
N TRP A 29 -9.65 8.62 -16.88
CA TRP A 29 -8.89 7.41 -17.13
C TRP A 29 -8.32 6.82 -15.84
N ILE A 30 -8.54 5.52 -15.68
CA ILE A 30 -7.90 4.69 -14.65
C ILE A 30 -7.40 3.39 -15.31
N PRO A 31 -6.22 2.88 -14.96
CA PRO A 31 -5.73 1.62 -15.49
C PRO A 31 -6.42 0.43 -14.82
N ASP A 32 -6.66 -0.64 -15.57
CA ASP A 32 -7.14 -1.92 -15.04
C ASP A 32 -6.05 -2.68 -14.27
N LEU A 33 -4.79 -2.46 -14.64
CA LEU A 33 -3.62 -3.16 -14.09
C LEU A 33 -2.41 -2.21 -14.04
N LEU A 34 -1.67 -2.28 -12.92
CA LEU A 34 -0.38 -1.64 -12.78
C LEU A 34 0.75 -2.67 -12.98
N HIS A 35 1.51 -2.54 -14.07
CA HIS A 35 2.68 -3.38 -14.32
C HIS A 35 3.96 -2.68 -13.85
N LEU A 36 4.59 -3.25 -12.84
CA LEU A 36 5.78 -2.77 -12.16
C LEU A 36 7.00 -3.52 -12.72
N ASN A 37 7.98 -2.76 -13.16
CA ASN A 37 9.25 -3.29 -13.64
C ASN A 37 10.32 -3.01 -12.59
N ASP A 38 10.81 -4.08 -11.95
CA ASP A 38 11.82 -4.09 -10.90
C ASP A 38 11.49 -3.29 -9.62
N TRP A 39 12.41 -3.43 -8.68
CA TRP A 39 12.40 -2.81 -7.35
C TRP A 39 12.26 -1.28 -7.38
N THR A 40 12.67 -0.63 -8.46
CA THR A 40 12.59 0.84 -8.63
C THR A 40 11.15 1.34 -8.68
N SER A 41 10.21 0.52 -9.18
CA SER A 41 8.79 0.85 -9.30
C SER A 41 7.92 0.24 -8.20
N ALA A 42 8.47 -0.71 -7.42
CA ALA A 42 7.74 -1.53 -6.46
C ALA A 42 7.05 -0.77 -5.31
N LEU A 43 7.35 0.52 -5.11
CA LEU A 43 6.68 1.38 -4.12
C LEU A 43 5.29 1.87 -4.55
N ALA A 44 4.96 1.86 -5.85
CA ALA A 44 3.68 2.35 -6.36
C ALA A 44 2.43 1.69 -5.72
N PRO A 45 2.34 0.34 -5.59
CA PRO A 45 1.18 -0.29 -4.95
C PRO A 45 1.07 0.06 -3.46
N ALA A 46 2.18 0.31 -2.77
CA ALA A 46 2.15 0.78 -1.38
C ALA A 46 1.56 2.19 -1.28
N TYR A 47 1.93 3.10 -2.20
CA TYR A 47 1.33 4.44 -2.27
C TYR A 47 -0.16 4.41 -2.61
N LEU A 48 -0.60 3.50 -3.49
CA LEU A 48 -2.01 3.28 -3.74
C LEU A 48 -2.72 2.84 -2.45
N ALA A 49 -2.21 1.83 -1.76
CA ALA A 49 -2.81 1.35 -0.51
C ALA A 49 -2.89 2.45 0.56
N TRP A 50 -1.87 3.29 0.69
CA TRP A 50 -1.87 4.42 1.63
C TRP A 50 -2.85 5.55 1.26
N SER A 51 -3.22 5.68 -0.01
CA SER A 51 -4.24 6.62 -0.46
C SER A 51 -5.66 6.04 -0.45
N GLY A 52 -5.84 4.81 0.04
CA GLY A 52 -7.12 4.07 -0.02
C GLY A 52 -7.45 3.51 -1.41
N ARG A 53 -6.51 3.65 -2.36
CA ARG A 53 -6.44 3.04 -3.69
C ARG A 53 -6.15 1.54 -3.63
N SER A 54 -6.82 0.71 -4.44
CA SER A 54 -6.36 -0.63 -4.76
C SER A 54 -6.55 -0.89 -6.25
N ILE A 55 -5.44 -1.10 -6.96
CA ILE A 55 -5.41 -1.44 -8.39
C ILE A 55 -4.66 -2.76 -8.51
N PRO A 56 -5.18 -3.76 -9.24
CA PRO A 56 -4.46 -4.98 -9.52
C PRO A 56 -3.04 -4.66 -10.00
N SER A 57 -2.04 -5.35 -9.45
CA SER A 57 -0.63 -5.05 -9.72
C SER A 57 0.15 -6.32 -10.03
N VAL A 58 1.04 -6.25 -11.03
CA VAL A 58 2.00 -7.30 -11.38
C VAL A 58 3.40 -6.72 -11.28
N LEU A 59 4.31 -7.42 -10.61
CA LEU A 59 5.72 -7.04 -10.51
C LEU A 59 6.59 -8.05 -11.27
N THR A 60 7.32 -7.57 -12.27
CA THR A 60 8.38 -8.34 -12.93
C THR A 60 9.73 -7.94 -12.36
N ILE A 61 10.49 -8.91 -11.85
CA ILE A 61 11.87 -8.70 -11.40
C ILE A 61 12.80 -9.22 -12.49
N HIS A 62 13.58 -8.32 -13.10
CA HIS A 62 14.52 -8.67 -14.16
C HIS A 62 15.89 -9.05 -13.61
N ASN A 63 16.20 -8.66 -12.37
CA ASN A 63 17.49 -8.98 -11.76
C ASN A 63 17.43 -9.09 -10.22
N LEU A 64 17.84 -10.25 -9.71
CA LEU A 64 17.92 -10.51 -8.27
C LEU A 64 19.12 -9.87 -7.58
N ALA A 65 20.15 -9.46 -8.33
CA ALA A 65 21.34 -8.82 -7.79
C ALA A 65 21.06 -7.38 -7.28
N HIS A 66 20.03 -6.71 -7.81
CA HIS A 66 19.76 -5.29 -7.54
C HIS A 66 18.48 -5.10 -6.72
N ARG A 67 18.51 -5.43 -5.43
CA ARG A 67 17.31 -5.63 -4.58
C ARG A 67 16.56 -4.38 -4.12
N GLY A 68 16.93 -3.18 -4.58
CA GLY A 68 16.31 -1.92 -4.14
C GLY A 68 16.32 -1.72 -2.61
N LEU A 69 17.32 -2.28 -1.92
CA LEU A 69 17.49 -2.16 -0.48
C LEU A 69 18.20 -0.84 -0.18
N PHE A 70 17.57 0.00 0.65
CA PHE A 70 18.15 1.25 1.11
C PHE A 70 18.27 1.23 2.62
N ALA A 71 19.36 1.80 3.14
CA ALA A 71 19.46 2.05 4.57
C ALA A 71 18.27 2.91 5.03
N PRO A 72 17.73 2.71 6.25
CA PRO A 72 16.66 3.55 6.78
C PRO A 72 17.07 5.02 6.75
N CYS A 73 16.61 5.75 5.73
CA CYS A 73 17.02 7.13 5.53
C CYS A 73 16.17 8.03 6.43
N ARG A 74 16.80 8.79 7.34
CA ARG A 74 16.13 9.78 8.20
C ARG A 74 15.29 10.79 7.38
N ARG A 75 15.61 10.99 6.09
CA ARG A 75 14.93 11.90 5.15
C ARG A 75 13.55 11.39 4.69
N TRP A 76 13.24 10.11 4.90
CA TRP A 76 11.95 9.52 4.53
C TRP A 76 10.76 10.12 5.31
N SER A 77 10.99 10.84 6.42
CA SER A 77 9.91 11.31 7.27
C SER A 77 8.98 12.33 6.61
N ASN A 78 9.49 13.18 5.70
CA ASN A 78 8.74 14.35 5.21
C ASN A 78 8.58 14.45 3.68
N GLN A 79 9.46 13.87 2.85
CA GLN A 79 9.39 14.05 1.38
C GLN A 79 8.82 12.86 0.59
N ALA A 80 8.79 11.67 1.19
CA ALA A 80 8.43 10.42 0.50
C ALA A 80 7.14 9.77 1.03
N ARG A 81 6.51 10.34 2.06
CA ARG A 81 5.22 9.88 2.56
C ARG A 81 4.10 10.73 1.94
N PRO A 82 3.03 10.13 1.38
CA PRO A 82 1.89 10.93 0.98
C PRO A 82 1.21 11.43 2.25
N ASP A 83 0.83 12.71 2.31
CA ASP A 83 0.12 13.31 3.46
C ASP A 83 -1.12 12.49 3.88
N ALA A 84 -1.73 11.77 2.93
CA ALA A 84 -2.86 10.86 3.16
C ALA A 84 -2.54 9.64 4.06
N ALA A 85 -1.29 9.18 4.14
CA ALA A 85 -0.91 8.05 4.99
C ALA A 85 -1.12 8.34 6.49
N LEU A 86 -1.04 9.62 6.89
CA LEU A 86 -1.28 10.07 8.26
C LEU A 86 -2.77 10.00 8.66
N ALA A 87 -3.68 10.05 7.69
CA ALA A 87 -5.12 9.97 7.95
C ALA A 87 -5.57 8.52 8.22
N HIS A 88 -4.99 7.54 7.52
CA HIS A 88 -5.42 6.15 7.57
C HIS A 88 -4.87 5.36 8.78
N ASP A 89 -3.69 5.73 9.31
CA ASP A 89 -3.10 5.07 10.48
C ASP A 89 -3.93 5.32 11.77
N ARG A 90 -4.61 6.47 11.86
CA ARG A 90 -5.51 6.77 12.98
C ARG A 90 -6.84 6.02 12.94
N GLN A 91 -7.22 5.41 11.80
CA GLN A 91 -8.54 4.81 11.61
C GLN A 91 -8.55 3.27 11.71
N ARG A 92 -7.40 2.62 11.94
CA ARG A 92 -7.39 1.18 12.27
C ARG A 92 -7.95 0.97 13.68
N ARG A 93 -9.28 0.89 13.79
CA ARG A 93 -9.93 0.33 14.98
C ARG A 93 -9.42 -1.11 15.18
N PRO A 94 -9.04 -1.51 16.40
CA PRO A 94 -8.68 -2.90 16.65
C PRO A 94 -9.87 -3.79 16.25
N HIS A 95 -9.61 -4.80 15.41
CA HIS A 95 -10.60 -5.81 15.08
C HIS A 95 -11.11 -6.42 16.39
N ARG A 96 -12.36 -6.10 16.76
CA ARG A 96 -13.01 -6.68 17.92
C ARG A 96 -13.19 -8.17 17.63
N ALA A 97 -12.53 -9.02 18.42
CA ALA A 97 -12.68 -10.46 18.33
C ALA A 97 -14.17 -10.84 18.38
N PRO A 98 -14.63 -11.86 17.62
CA PRO A 98 -16.01 -12.31 17.71
C PRO A 98 -16.27 -12.83 19.12
N GLY A 99 -17.26 -12.23 19.81
CA GLY A 99 -17.69 -12.70 21.13
C GLY A 99 -18.29 -14.12 21.08
N PRO A 100 -18.27 -14.86 22.19
CA PRO A 100 -18.76 -16.23 22.22
C PRO A 100 -20.26 -16.27 21.90
N ARG A 101 -20.64 -17.10 20.92
CA ARG A 101 -22.05 -17.31 20.55
C ARG A 101 -22.81 -17.90 21.74
N ALA A 102 -23.84 -17.19 22.20
CA ALA A 102 -24.75 -17.69 23.21
C ALA A 102 -25.44 -18.97 22.71
N ARG A 103 -25.26 -20.07 23.42
CA ARG A 103 -25.99 -21.32 23.17
C ARG A 103 -27.44 -21.10 23.61
N SER A 104 -28.38 -21.21 22.67
CA SER A 104 -29.81 -21.21 22.98
C SER A 104 -30.13 -22.44 23.85
N ARG A 105 -30.58 -22.17 25.07
CA ARG A 105 -31.01 -23.20 26.02
C ARG A 105 -32.39 -23.69 25.58
N VAL A 106 -32.45 -24.87 24.97
CA VAL A 106 -33.71 -25.57 24.69
C VAL A 106 -34.38 -25.89 26.02
N GLN A 107 -35.52 -25.26 26.31
CA GLN A 107 -36.39 -25.62 27.43
C GLN A 107 -37.09 -26.93 27.08
N ARG A 108 -36.87 -27.96 27.91
CA ARG A 108 -37.64 -29.21 27.85
C ARG A 108 -38.90 -29.04 28.70
N PRO A 109 -40.08 -29.46 28.22
CA PRO A 109 -41.29 -29.45 29.04
C PRO A 109 -41.22 -30.59 30.07
N HIS A 110 -41.59 -30.28 31.32
CA HIS A 110 -41.80 -31.26 32.38
C HIS A 110 -43.14 -31.98 32.16
N ARG A 111 -43.11 -33.31 32.28
CA ARG A 111 -44.27 -34.17 32.59
C ARG A 111 -44.14 -34.61 34.05
#